data_AF-H3HB63-F1
#
_entry.id   AF-H3HB63-F1
#
_cell.length_a   1.000
_cell.length_b   1.000
_cell.length_c   1.000
_cell.angle_alpha   90.00
_cell.angle_beta   90.00
_cell.angle_gamma   90.00
#
_symmetry.space_group_name_H-M   'P 1'
#
loop_
_entity.id
_entity.type
_entity.pdbx_description
1 polymer ?
#
loop_
_entity_poly.entity_id
_entity_poly.type
_entity_poly.pdbx_seq_one_letter_code
_entity_poly.pdbx_strand_id
1 'polypeptide(L)'
;MERLARQVQCLLLCAPTPCSPSNVQETQKLLQQPDLDWKDASAAIEELATAVETLGHADSYKDAVRLLVGVSRDIGMQVISIRSRLVKDVCEHLLRIVKVTGRDFQDLANALLPQIVHTAKNSSAAVRQPGAKLLCKVSELVRYDVSLMRKIFAQLTQDKVHVLLLEQLRVIFVYWSDDEVMAWESDVLEMIRQGLDDQNVNVRKTAREVLTTFSSRW
;
A
#
# COMPACT_ATOMS: atom_id res chain seq x y z
N MET A 1 33.71 -30.96 -15.98
CA MET A 1 32.32 -30.68 -15.59
C MET A 1 32.19 -29.56 -14.56
N GLU A 2 33.10 -29.44 -13.58
CA GLU A 2 33.06 -28.33 -12.59
C GLU A 2 33.32 -26.92 -13.15
N ARG A 3 34.06 -26.77 -14.26
CA ARG A 3 34.26 -25.46 -14.91
C ARG A 3 33.00 -24.92 -15.57
N LEU A 4 32.17 -25.79 -16.16
CA LEU A 4 30.88 -25.41 -16.76
C LEU A 4 29.85 -25.03 -15.68
N ALA A 5 29.85 -25.71 -14.53
CA ALA A 5 28.99 -25.35 -13.40
C ALA A 5 29.32 -23.96 -12.83
N ARG A 6 30.62 -23.61 -12.69
CA ARG A 6 31.03 -22.27 -12.24
C ARG A 6 30.78 -21.18 -13.28
N GLN A 7 30.86 -21.51 -14.56
CA GLN A 7 30.61 -20.56 -15.65
C GLN A 7 29.12 -20.26 -15.84
N VAL A 8 28.25 -21.25 -15.60
CA VAL A 8 26.78 -21.05 -15.52
C VAL A 8 26.39 -20.27 -14.26
N GLN A 9 27.06 -20.49 -13.13
CA GLN A 9 26.80 -19.76 -11.89
C GLN A 9 27.26 -18.28 -11.95
N CYS A 10 28.34 -17.97 -12.68
CA CYS A 10 28.73 -16.58 -12.98
C CYS A 10 27.80 -15.90 -13.99
N LEU A 11 27.20 -16.63 -14.94
CA LEU A 11 26.21 -16.07 -15.87
C LEU A 11 24.86 -15.77 -15.18
N LEU A 12 24.47 -16.55 -14.17
CA LEU A 12 23.28 -16.30 -13.36
C LEU A 12 23.46 -15.13 -12.36
N LEU A 13 24.68 -14.84 -11.92
CA LEU A 13 25.01 -13.71 -11.04
C LEU A 13 25.22 -12.37 -11.77
N CYS A 14 25.35 -12.41 -13.11
CA CYS A 14 25.53 -11.22 -13.96
C CYS A 14 24.30 -10.87 -14.80
N ALA A 15 23.18 -11.59 -14.62
CA ALA A 15 21.92 -11.15 -15.20
C ALA A 15 21.50 -9.85 -14.49
N PRO A 16 21.16 -8.76 -15.22
CA PRO A 16 20.62 -7.57 -14.58
C PRO A 16 19.39 -8.02 -13.77
N THR A 17 19.46 -7.85 -12.45
CA THR A 17 18.32 -8.14 -11.57
C THR A 17 17.11 -7.37 -12.11
N PRO A 18 15.95 -8.01 -12.32
CA PRO A 18 14.82 -7.38 -13.02
C PRO A 18 14.34 -6.09 -12.34
N CYS A 19 14.49 -5.98 -11.01
CA CYS A 19 14.33 -4.73 -10.26
C CYS A 19 15.69 -4.04 -10.09
N SER A 20 16.33 -3.65 -11.19
CA SER A 20 17.59 -2.91 -11.16
C SER A 20 17.34 -1.44 -10.78
N PRO A 21 18.34 -0.75 -10.21
CA PRO A 21 18.30 0.71 -10.05
C PRO A 21 18.00 1.45 -11.35
N SER A 22 18.37 0.90 -12.51
CA SER A 22 18.09 1.51 -13.82
C SER A 22 16.60 1.55 -14.13
N ASN A 23 15.88 0.45 -13.92
CA ASN A 23 14.46 0.35 -14.26
C ASN A 23 13.62 1.30 -13.39
N VAL A 24 13.93 1.37 -12.08
CA VAL A 24 13.27 2.29 -11.16
C VAL A 24 13.54 3.75 -11.52
N GLN A 25 14.78 4.10 -11.90
CA GLN A 25 15.13 5.45 -12.35
C GLN A 25 14.46 5.82 -13.68
N GLU A 26 14.32 4.88 -14.60
CA GLU A 26 13.61 5.08 -15.86
C GLU A 26 12.12 5.32 -15.63
N THR A 27 11.47 4.49 -14.81
CA THR A 27 10.08 4.72 -14.39
C THR A 27 9.93 6.08 -13.71
N GLN A 28 10.87 6.46 -12.84
CA GLN A 28 10.83 7.76 -12.18
C GLN A 28 10.82 8.92 -13.18
N LYS A 29 11.78 8.90 -14.12
CA LYS A 29 11.90 9.94 -15.14
C LYS A 29 10.66 10.01 -16.01
N LEU A 30 10.08 8.87 -16.35
CA LEU A 30 8.87 8.77 -17.15
C LEU A 30 7.68 9.38 -16.39
N LEU A 31 7.44 8.97 -15.14
CA LEU A 31 6.32 9.47 -14.33
C LEU A 31 6.39 10.97 -13.99
N GLN A 32 7.58 11.58 -14.08
CA GLN A 32 7.79 13.01 -13.86
C GLN A 32 7.48 13.87 -15.10
N GLN A 33 7.19 13.25 -16.25
CA GLN A 33 6.84 13.99 -17.47
C GLN A 33 5.42 14.58 -17.35
N PRO A 34 5.24 15.91 -17.52
CA PRO A 34 3.94 16.56 -17.34
C PRO A 34 2.85 16.07 -18.31
N ASP A 35 3.24 15.73 -19.53
CA ASP A 35 2.34 15.37 -20.63
C ASP A 35 2.28 13.85 -20.87
N LEU A 36 2.74 13.06 -19.89
CA LEU A 36 2.74 11.61 -19.99
C LEU A 36 1.33 11.06 -20.23
N ASP A 37 1.17 10.18 -21.22
CA ASP A 37 -0.10 9.49 -21.38
C ASP A 37 -0.33 8.54 -20.20
N TRP A 38 -1.58 8.45 -19.75
CA TRP A 38 -1.91 7.62 -18.60
C TRP A 38 -1.63 6.14 -18.84
N LYS A 39 -1.68 5.66 -20.10
CA LYS A 39 -1.34 4.28 -20.41
C LYS A 39 0.14 4.02 -20.21
N ASP A 40 0.99 4.98 -20.54
CA ASP A 40 2.44 4.88 -20.35
C ASP A 40 2.78 4.90 -18.86
N ALA A 41 2.10 5.75 -18.07
CA ALA A 41 2.22 5.73 -16.62
C ALA A 41 1.82 4.37 -16.02
N SER A 42 0.70 3.81 -16.48
CA SER A 42 0.23 2.49 -16.06
C SER A 42 1.21 1.38 -16.44
N ALA A 43 1.69 1.38 -17.68
CA ALA A 43 2.63 0.39 -18.21
C ALA A 43 3.96 0.41 -17.45
N ALA A 44 4.49 1.60 -17.14
CA ALA A 44 5.73 1.70 -16.37
C ALA A 44 5.59 1.13 -14.95
N ILE A 45 4.43 1.29 -14.31
CA ILE A 45 4.17 0.69 -12.99
C ILE A 45 3.90 -0.82 -13.12
N GLU A 46 3.32 -1.28 -14.23
CA GLU A 46 3.19 -2.70 -14.55
C GLU A 46 4.56 -3.38 -14.72
N GLU A 47 5.50 -2.72 -15.38
CA GLU A 47 6.87 -3.18 -15.54
C GLU A 47 7.56 -3.32 -14.18
N LEU A 48 7.38 -2.36 -13.27
CA LEU A 48 7.87 -2.49 -11.88
C LEU A 48 7.24 -3.69 -11.16
N ALA A 49 5.93 -3.92 -11.30
CA ALA A 49 5.27 -5.07 -10.68
C ALA A 49 5.83 -6.40 -11.22
N THR A 50 6.02 -6.48 -12.53
CA THR A 50 6.61 -7.65 -13.21
C THR A 50 8.07 -7.85 -12.80
N ALA A 51 8.84 -6.77 -12.66
CA ALA A 51 10.21 -6.81 -12.19
C ALA A 51 10.31 -7.36 -10.75
N VAL A 52 9.41 -6.97 -9.86
CA VAL A 52 9.37 -7.51 -8.49
C VAL A 52 8.97 -8.99 -8.48
N GLU A 53 7.95 -9.38 -9.24
CA GLU A 53 7.49 -10.78 -9.34
C GLU A 53 8.58 -11.71 -9.90
N THR A 54 9.37 -11.22 -10.85
CA THR A 54 10.45 -11.99 -11.49
C THR A 54 11.69 -12.17 -10.62
N LEU A 55 11.81 -11.45 -9.49
CA LEU A 55 12.85 -11.74 -8.49
C LEU A 55 12.70 -13.15 -7.89
N GLY A 56 11.55 -13.81 -8.08
CA GLY A 56 11.31 -15.16 -7.59
C GLY A 56 11.24 -15.21 -6.06
N HIS A 57 11.34 -16.40 -5.47
CA HIS A 57 11.29 -16.56 -4.01
C HIS A 57 12.62 -16.13 -3.39
N ALA A 58 12.75 -14.83 -3.12
CA ALA A 58 13.84 -14.28 -2.33
C ALA A 58 13.55 -14.42 -0.84
N ASP A 59 14.60 -14.57 -0.02
CA ASP A 59 14.49 -14.54 1.44
C ASP A 59 14.00 -13.18 1.96
N SER A 60 14.25 -12.11 1.19
CA SER A 60 13.76 -10.76 1.46
C SER A 60 13.72 -9.92 0.18
N TYR A 61 12.75 -9.01 0.12
CA TYR A 61 12.57 -8.01 -0.92
C TYR A 61 12.93 -6.59 -0.46
N LYS A 62 13.54 -6.42 0.72
CA LYS A 62 13.82 -5.08 1.30
C LYS A 62 14.58 -4.15 0.37
N ASP A 63 15.59 -4.65 -0.35
CA ASP A 63 16.36 -3.80 -1.26
C ASP A 63 15.54 -3.38 -2.48
N ALA A 64 14.72 -4.28 -3.05
CA ALA A 64 13.80 -3.95 -4.12
C ALA A 64 12.76 -2.92 -3.66
N VAL A 65 12.16 -3.10 -2.49
CA VAL A 65 11.20 -2.15 -1.92
C VAL A 65 11.88 -0.82 -1.62
N ARG A 66 13.12 -0.79 -1.12
CA ARG A 66 13.88 0.44 -0.89
C ARG A 66 14.06 1.24 -2.17
N LEU A 67 14.30 0.59 -3.30
CA LEU A 67 14.33 1.26 -4.60
C LEU A 67 12.95 1.84 -4.95
N LEU A 68 11.88 1.07 -4.76
CA LEU A 68 10.51 1.53 -5.03
C LEU A 68 10.07 2.69 -4.13
N VAL A 69 10.57 2.78 -2.89
CA VAL A 69 10.36 3.94 -2.00
C VAL A 69 10.87 5.23 -2.68
N GLY A 70 11.97 5.16 -3.45
CA GLY A 70 12.51 6.29 -4.20
C GLY A 70 11.56 6.88 -5.26
N VAL A 71 10.58 6.09 -5.73
CA VAL A 71 9.56 6.51 -6.71
C VAL A 71 8.15 6.60 -6.11
N SER A 72 8.01 6.40 -4.80
CA SER A 72 6.73 6.38 -4.09
C SER A 72 5.90 7.64 -4.31
N ARG A 73 6.54 8.82 -4.33
CA ARG A 73 5.86 10.09 -4.60
C ARG A 73 5.19 10.09 -5.97
N ASP A 74 5.91 9.67 -7.00
CA ASP A 74 5.46 9.71 -8.39
C ASP A 74 4.36 8.66 -8.63
N ILE A 75 4.48 7.47 -8.04
CA ILE A 75 3.41 6.45 -7.98
C ILE A 75 2.18 7.00 -7.25
N GLY A 76 2.38 7.66 -6.10
CA GLY A 76 1.31 8.24 -5.30
C GLY A 76 0.49 9.27 -6.06
N MET A 77 1.12 10.06 -6.94
CA MET A 77 0.42 10.98 -7.83
C MET A 77 -0.51 10.26 -8.82
N GLN A 78 -0.12 9.07 -9.29
CA GLN A 78 -0.98 8.26 -10.16
C GLN A 78 -2.16 7.65 -9.41
N VAL A 79 -1.96 7.24 -8.15
CA VAL A 79 -3.02 6.69 -7.28
C VAL A 79 -4.15 7.71 -7.04
N ILE A 80 -3.82 9.00 -6.96
CA ILE A 80 -4.82 10.06 -6.75
C ILE A 80 -5.34 10.68 -8.06
N SER A 81 -5.06 10.07 -9.22
CA SER A 81 -5.51 10.57 -10.51
C SER A 81 -7.04 10.67 -10.61
N ILE A 82 -7.52 11.64 -11.38
CA ILE A 82 -8.94 11.75 -11.72
C ILE A 82 -9.40 10.65 -12.69
N ARG A 83 -8.46 10.00 -13.39
CA ARG A 83 -8.74 8.95 -14.38
C ARG A 83 -8.95 7.63 -13.66
N SER A 84 -10.20 7.22 -13.45
CA SER A 84 -10.54 6.01 -12.70
C SER A 84 -9.87 4.74 -13.24
N ARG A 85 -9.68 4.63 -14.55
CA ARG A 85 -8.98 3.49 -15.17
C ARG A 85 -7.51 3.43 -14.75
N LEU A 86 -6.79 4.56 -14.81
CA LEU A 86 -5.42 4.64 -14.33
C LEU A 86 -5.33 4.27 -12.83
N VAL A 87 -6.19 4.82 -11.99
CA VAL A 87 -6.21 4.49 -10.55
C VAL A 87 -6.42 2.99 -10.34
N LYS A 88 -7.36 2.39 -11.08
CA LYS A 88 -7.60 0.94 -11.03
C LYS A 88 -6.34 0.17 -11.38
N ASP A 89 -5.73 0.47 -12.52
CA ASP A 89 -4.59 -0.28 -13.04
C ASP A 89 -3.38 -0.14 -12.08
N VAL A 90 -3.06 1.08 -11.63
CA VAL A 90 -2.00 1.31 -10.62
C VAL A 90 -2.26 0.55 -9.31
N CYS A 91 -3.49 0.59 -8.78
CA CYS A 91 -3.83 -0.17 -7.58
C CYS A 91 -3.70 -1.69 -7.78
N GLU A 92 -4.01 -2.21 -8.97
CA GLU A 92 -3.85 -3.63 -9.31
C GLU A 92 -2.37 -4.03 -9.41
N HIS A 93 -1.51 -3.17 -9.97
CA HIS A 93 -0.06 -3.38 -10.00
C HIS A 93 0.57 -3.31 -8.61
N LEU A 94 0.15 -2.36 -7.77
CA LEU A 94 0.60 -2.30 -6.37
C LEU A 94 0.15 -3.52 -5.58
N LEU A 95 -1.07 -4.02 -5.82
CA LEU A 95 -1.57 -5.24 -5.19
C LEU A 95 -0.71 -6.47 -5.53
N ARG A 96 -0.23 -6.55 -6.77
CA ARG A 96 0.72 -7.59 -7.21
C ARG A 96 2.02 -7.51 -6.40
N ILE A 97 2.59 -6.32 -6.28
CA ILE A 97 3.82 -6.09 -5.49
C ILE A 97 3.60 -6.46 -4.02
N VAL A 98 2.51 -6.02 -3.40
CA VAL A 98 2.17 -6.33 -1.99
C VAL A 98 2.09 -7.83 -1.73
N LYS A 99 1.50 -8.60 -2.66
CA LYS A 99 1.38 -10.06 -2.51
C LYS A 99 2.71 -10.79 -2.54
N VAL A 100 3.68 -10.28 -3.30
CA VAL A 100 5.03 -10.86 -3.40
C VAL A 100 5.89 -10.46 -2.21
N THR A 101 5.86 -9.18 -1.86
CA THR A 101 6.79 -8.58 -0.88
C THR A 101 6.31 -8.70 0.57
N GLY A 102 5.00 -8.83 0.80
CA GLY A 102 4.44 -9.02 2.14
C GLY A 102 4.90 -7.95 3.13
N ARG A 103 5.49 -8.38 4.25
CA ARG A 103 5.99 -7.47 5.30
C ARG A 103 7.12 -6.55 4.82
N ASP A 104 7.89 -6.93 3.82
CA ASP A 104 8.96 -6.07 3.30
C ASP A 104 8.43 -4.83 2.59
N PHE A 105 7.13 -4.79 2.24
CA PHE A 105 6.45 -3.63 1.65
C PHE A 105 6.23 -2.47 2.65
N GLN A 106 6.55 -2.64 3.94
CA GLN A 106 6.17 -1.73 5.02
C GLN A 106 6.54 -0.27 4.75
N ASP A 107 7.79 0.01 4.37
CA ASP A 107 8.25 1.39 4.14
C ASP A 107 7.49 2.06 2.97
N LEU A 108 7.22 1.29 1.91
CA LEU A 108 6.47 1.79 0.77
C LEU A 108 4.97 1.94 1.08
N ALA A 109 4.39 1.04 1.87
CA ALA A 109 3.03 1.21 2.38
C ALA A 109 2.90 2.50 3.19
N ASN A 110 3.82 2.76 4.13
CA ASN A 110 3.84 3.98 4.92
C ASN A 110 3.93 5.23 4.01
N ALA A 111 4.78 5.19 2.97
CA ALA A 111 4.94 6.29 2.03
C ALA A 111 3.68 6.55 1.18
N LEU A 112 2.95 5.49 0.79
CA LEU A 112 1.76 5.58 -0.08
C LEU A 112 0.44 5.69 0.68
N LEU A 113 0.42 5.43 1.99
CA LEU A 113 -0.80 5.37 2.80
C LEU A 113 -1.67 6.64 2.64
N PRO A 114 -1.13 7.86 2.71
CA PRO A 114 -1.94 9.07 2.53
C PRO A 114 -2.66 9.10 1.16
N GLN A 115 -1.98 8.73 0.09
CA GLN A 115 -2.51 8.75 -1.28
C GLN A 115 -3.55 7.65 -1.49
N ILE A 116 -3.31 6.45 -0.97
CA ILE A 116 -4.28 5.35 -1.02
C ILE A 116 -5.56 5.75 -0.28
N VAL A 117 -5.45 6.32 0.93
CA VAL A 117 -6.61 6.79 1.71
C VAL A 117 -7.31 7.96 1.01
N HIS A 118 -6.56 8.82 0.32
CA HIS A 118 -7.12 9.95 -0.43
C HIS A 118 -8.15 9.52 -1.48
N THR A 119 -8.02 8.30 -2.05
CA THR A 119 -8.98 7.78 -3.03
C THR A 119 -10.41 7.78 -2.49
N ALA A 120 -10.61 7.58 -1.18
CA ALA A 120 -11.91 7.55 -0.51
C ALA A 120 -12.68 8.88 -0.58
N LYS A 121 -11.95 10.00 -0.79
CA LYS A 121 -12.54 11.33 -0.96
C LYS A 121 -13.26 11.50 -2.29
N ASN A 122 -12.95 10.64 -3.28
CA ASN A 122 -13.54 10.76 -4.61
C ASN A 122 -15.03 10.40 -4.61
N SER A 123 -15.85 11.13 -5.36
CA SER A 123 -17.29 10.85 -5.49
C SER A 123 -17.57 9.59 -6.32
N SER A 124 -16.65 9.18 -7.20
CA SER A 124 -16.76 7.99 -8.02
C SER A 124 -16.34 6.72 -7.28
N ALA A 125 -17.24 5.74 -7.24
CA ALA A 125 -16.91 4.41 -6.72
C ALA A 125 -15.78 3.73 -7.51
N ALA A 126 -15.65 4.04 -8.81
CA ALA A 126 -14.59 3.49 -9.65
C ALA A 126 -13.18 3.95 -9.25
N VAL A 127 -13.05 5.04 -8.49
CA VAL A 127 -11.78 5.50 -7.89
C VAL A 127 -11.65 4.99 -6.45
N ARG A 128 -12.73 5.04 -5.66
CA ARG A 128 -12.70 4.61 -4.25
C ARG A 128 -12.42 3.12 -4.08
N GLN A 129 -13.08 2.26 -4.87
CA GLN A 129 -13.03 0.82 -4.69
C GLN A 129 -11.63 0.22 -4.93
N PRO A 130 -10.88 0.60 -5.99
CA PRO A 130 -9.51 0.13 -6.15
C PRO A 130 -8.61 0.49 -4.96
N GLY A 131 -8.68 1.73 -4.47
CA GLY A 131 -7.89 2.17 -3.31
C GLY A 131 -8.27 1.43 -2.02
N ALA A 132 -9.56 1.26 -1.75
CA ALA A 132 -10.02 0.49 -0.59
C ALA A 132 -9.60 -0.99 -0.66
N LYS A 133 -9.64 -1.61 -1.85
CA LYS A 133 -9.17 -2.99 -2.07
C LYS A 133 -7.67 -3.13 -1.84
N LEU A 134 -6.88 -2.18 -2.34
CA LEU A 134 -5.44 -2.15 -2.09
C LEU A 134 -5.15 -1.99 -0.60
N LEU A 135 -5.78 -1.03 0.06
CA LEU A 135 -5.59 -0.79 1.49
C LEU A 135 -5.96 -1.99 2.35
N CYS A 136 -7.07 -2.67 2.02
CA CYS A 136 -7.47 -3.91 2.69
C CYS A 136 -6.34 -4.94 2.62
N LYS A 137 -5.76 -5.17 1.43
CA LYS A 137 -4.68 -6.15 1.29
C LYS A 137 -3.38 -5.73 1.98
N VAL A 138 -3.08 -4.43 2.00
CA VAL A 138 -1.96 -3.87 2.76
C VAL A 138 -2.16 -4.10 4.26
N SER A 139 -3.37 -3.87 4.77
CA SER A 139 -3.75 -4.16 6.17
C SER A 139 -3.67 -5.64 6.51
N GLU A 140 -3.94 -6.54 5.57
CA GLU A 140 -3.78 -7.99 5.79
C GLU A 140 -2.29 -8.39 5.95
N LEU A 141 -1.39 -7.83 5.13
CA LEU A 141 -0.06 -8.41 4.91
C LEU A 141 1.15 -7.62 5.46
N VAL A 142 1.07 -6.28 5.56
CA VAL A 142 2.27 -5.42 5.53
C VAL A 142 2.73 -4.89 6.89
N ARG A 143 1.86 -4.83 7.90
CA ARG A 143 2.19 -4.29 9.25
C ARG A 143 2.74 -2.85 9.22
N TYR A 144 2.02 -1.95 8.55
CA TYR A 144 2.37 -0.52 8.46
C TYR A 144 2.15 0.24 9.79
N ASP A 145 2.60 1.49 9.85
CA ASP A 145 2.52 2.33 11.05
C ASP A 145 1.08 2.81 11.32
N VAL A 146 0.44 2.30 12.38
CA VAL A 146 -0.93 2.67 12.76
C VAL A 146 -1.01 4.12 13.28
N SER A 147 0.07 4.68 13.82
CA SER A 147 0.10 6.09 14.21
C SER A 147 -0.03 7.02 13.00
N LEU A 148 0.49 6.62 11.83
CA LEU A 148 0.28 7.36 10.57
C LEU A 148 -1.18 7.30 10.15
N MET A 149 -1.80 6.13 10.26
CA MET A 149 -3.22 5.96 10.00
C MET A 149 -4.10 6.85 10.90
N ARG A 150 -3.81 6.91 12.21
CA ARG A 150 -4.47 7.83 13.14
C ARG A 150 -4.27 9.30 12.76
N LYS A 151 -3.04 9.70 12.40
CA LYS A 151 -2.76 11.08 11.96
C LYS A 151 -3.62 11.46 10.75
N ILE A 152 -3.76 10.56 9.77
CA ILE A 152 -4.62 10.77 8.60
C ILE A 152 -6.09 10.89 9.02
N PHE A 153 -6.55 10.01 9.92
CA PHE A 153 -7.91 10.05 10.48
C PHE A 153 -8.21 11.42 11.12
N ALA A 154 -7.32 11.92 11.97
CA ALA A 154 -7.52 13.20 12.64
C ALA A 154 -7.47 14.42 11.68
N GLN A 155 -6.76 14.31 10.55
CA GLN A 155 -6.58 15.42 9.60
C GLN A 155 -7.67 15.49 8.54
N LEU A 156 -8.22 14.35 8.10
CA LEU A 156 -9.14 14.29 6.96
C LEU A 156 -10.59 14.17 7.40
N THR A 157 -11.32 15.29 7.39
CA THR A 157 -12.69 15.39 7.90
C THR A 157 -13.78 14.68 7.07
N GLN A 158 -13.42 13.93 6.03
CA GLN A 158 -14.40 13.27 5.17
C GLN A 158 -14.91 11.98 5.83
N ASP A 159 -16.23 11.88 5.99
CA ASP A 159 -16.90 10.72 6.57
C ASP A 159 -16.50 9.39 5.93
N LYS A 160 -16.39 9.34 4.59
CA LYS A 160 -15.94 8.16 3.86
C LYS A 160 -14.50 7.75 4.19
N VAL A 161 -13.62 8.71 4.48
CA VAL A 161 -12.25 8.42 4.91
C VAL A 161 -12.28 7.81 6.30
N HIS A 162 -13.02 8.42 7.24
CA HIS A 162 -13.15 7.90 8.59
C HIS A 162 -13.73 6.48 8.61
N VAL A 163 -14.81 6.22 7.85
CA VAL A 163 -15.38 4.88 7.73
C VAL A 163 -14.35 3.90 7.17
N LEU A 164 -13.66 4.24 6.08
CA LEU A 164 -12.64 3.36 5.48
C LEU A 164 -11.55 2.98 6.48
N LEU A 165 -11.03 3.95 7.23
CA LEU A 165 -9.97 3.72 8.20
C LEU A 165 -10.45 2.89 9.39
N LEU A 166 -11.65 3.15 9.91
CA LEU A 166 -12.24 2.30 10.96
C LEU A 166 -12.46 0.86 10.46
N GLU A 167 -12.87 0.67 9.21
CA GLU A 167 -12.95 -0.66 8.59
C GLU A 167 -11.57 -1.33 8.51
N GLN A 168 -10.49 -0.58 8.27
CA GLN A 168 -9.13 -1.15 8.27
C GLN A 168 -8.71 -1.64 9.65
N LEU A 169 -9.11 -0.97 10.75
CA LEU A 169 -8.84 -1.48 12.10
C LEU A 169 -9.45 -2.87 12.30
N ARG A 170 -10.65 -3.12 11.77
CA ARG A 170 -11.27 -4.46 11.83
C ARG A 170 -10.48 -5.51 11.06
N VAL A 171 -9.93 -5.14 9.90
CA VAL A 171 -9.03 -6.03 9.13
C VAL A 171 -7.77 -6.32 9.95
N ILE A 172 -7.16 -5.28 10.52
CA ILE A 172 -5.99 -5.40 11.39
C ILE A 172 -6.26 -6.37 12.54
N PHE A 173 -7.39 -6.23 13.24
CA PHE A 173 -7.75 -7.12 14.36
C PHE A 173 -7.90 -8.58 13.96
N VAL A 174 -8.25 -8.87 12.70
CA VAL A 174 -8.37 -10.26 12.21
C VAL A 174 -7.00 -10.84 11.89
N TYR A 175 -6.12 -10.07 11.25
CA TYR A 175 -4.90 -10.62 10.64
C TYR A 175 -3.63 -10.39 11.44
N TRP A 176 -3.59 -9.42 12.34
CA TRP A 176 -2.43 -9.08 13.17
C TRP A 176 -2.46 -9.92 14.46
N SER A 177 -1.27 -10.21 15.01
CA SER A 177 -1.20 -10.86 16.32
C SER A 177 -1.63 -9.89 17.42
N ASP A 178 -1.96 -10.43 18.59
CA ASP A 178 -2.36 -9.61 19.74
C ASP A 178 -1.27 -8.60 20.12
N ASP A 179 -0.01 -9.06 20.17
CA ASP A 179 1.15 -8.18 20.46
C ASP A 179 1.31 -7.07 19.40
N GLU A 180 1.09 -7.39 18.11
CA GLU A 180 1.16 -6.42 17.03
C GLU A 180 0.07 -5.36 17.13
N VAL A 181 -1.15 -5.72 17.56
CA VAL A 181 -2.25 -4.77 17.76
C VAL A 181 -2.03 -3.93 19.02
N MET A 182 -1.65 -4.57 20.12
CA MET A 182 -1.48 -3.90 21.42
C MET A 182 -0.28 -2.96 21.44
N ALA A 183 0.71 -3.16 20.57
CA ALA A 183 1.77 -2.17 20.34
C ALA A 183 1.23 -0.79 19.91
N TRP A 184 0.00 -0.74 19.36
CA TRP A 184 -0.67 0.47 18.89
C TRP A 184 -1.94 0.80 19.67
N GLU A 185 -2.13 0.22 20.86
CA GLU A 185 -3.36 0.36 21.66
C GLU A 185 -3.83 1.82 21.79
N SER A 186 -2.93 2.72 22.16
CA SER A 186 -3.25 4.14 22.33
C SER A 186 -3.74 4.79 21.03
N ASP A 187 -3.15 4.45 19.88
CA ASP A 187 -3.55 5.01 18.60
C ASP A 187 -4.92 4.44 18.15
N VAL A 188 -5.13 3.13 18.35
CA VAL A 188 -6.38 2.44 18.06
C VAL A 188 -7.54 2.99 18.89
N LEU A 189 -7.36 3.10 20.21
CA LEU A 189 -8.38 3.64 21.12
C LEU A 189 -8.72 5.09 20.80
N GLU A 190 -7.72 5.91 20.45
CA GLU A 190 -7.95 7.30 20.07
C GLU A 190 -8.76 7.42 18.76
N MET A 191 -8.48 6.58 17.76
CA MET A 191 -9.30 6.52 16.54
C MET A 191 -10.74 6.10 16.83
N ILE A 192 -10.94 5.08 17.68
CA ILE A 192 -12.27 4.63 18.08
C ILE A 192 -13.01 5.76 18.80
N ARG A 193 -12.37 6.40 19.79
CA ARG A 193 -12.94 7.50 20.56
C ARG A 193 -13.38 8.66 19.64
N GLN A 194 -12.49 9.12 18.76
CA GLN A 194 -12.83 10.17 17.79
C GLN A 194 -13.98 9.74 16.86
N GLY A 195 -14.00 8.47 16.42
CA GLY A 195 -15.07 7.94 15.60
C GLY A 195 -16.43 7.86 16.32
N LEU A 196 -16.45 7.62 17.64
CA LEU A 196 -17.66 7.64 18.45
C LEU A 196 -18.23 9.06 18.63
N ASP A 197 -17.34 10.05 18.69
CA ASP A 197 -17.68 11.47 18.82
C ASP A 197 -17.98 12.15 17.46
N ASP A 198 -17.86 11.41 16.35
CA ASP A 198 -18.03 11.95 14.99
C ASP A 198 -19.47 12.42 14.73
N GLN A 199 -19.63 13.48 13.94
CA GLN A 199 -20.95 14.03 13.59
C GLN A 199 -21.75 13.11 12.65
N ASN A 200 -21.07 12.29 11.87
CA ASN A 200 -21.69 11.38 10.91
C ASN A 200 -22.14 10.05 11.58
N VAL A 201 -23.41 9.69 11.36
CA VAL A 201 -24.00 8.48 11.95
C VAL A 201 -23.32 7.19 11.49
N ASN A 202 -22.82 7.14 10.25
CA ASN A 202 -22.13 5.96 9.73
C ASN A 202 -20.77 5.80 10.38
N VAL A 203 -20.02 6.89 10.59
CA VAL A 203 -18.75 6.86 11.32
C VAL A 203 -18.96 6.35 12.74
N ARG A 204 -19.93 6.91 13.48
CA ARG A 204 -20.27 6.42 14.83
C ARG A 204 -20.72 4.97 14.87
N LYS A 205 -21.47 4.52 13.84
CA LYS A 205 -21.87 3.11 13.71
C LYS A 205 -20.64 2.23 13.54
N THR A 206 -19.76 2.53 12.59
CA THR A 206 -18.54 1.76 12.34
C THR A 206 -17.62 1.77 13.56
N ALA A 207 -17.46 2.91 14.23
CA ALA A 207 -16.65 3.00 15.45
C ALA A 207 -17.16 2.11 16.58
N ARG A 208 -18.50 2.01 16.77
CA ARG A 208 -19.08 1.05 17.72
C ARG A 208 -18.80 -0.40 17.35
N GLU A 209 -18.88 -0.76 16.06
CA GLU A 209 -18.55 -2.12 15.60
C GLU A 209 -17.07 -2.45 15.84
N VAL A 210 -16.17 -1.48 15.60
CA VAL A 210 -14.73 -1.60 15.88
C VAL A 210 -14.50 -1.76 17.38
N LEU A 211 -15.12 -0.91 18.21
CA LEU A 211 -15.01 -0.99 19.68
C LEU A 211 -15.46 -2.36 20.19
N THR A 212 -16.63 -2.83 19.77
CA THR A 212 -17.15 -4.16 20.18
C THR A 212 -16.17 -5.27 19.80
N THR A 213 -15.58 -5.20 18.62
CA THR A 213 -14.58 -6.18 18.16
C THR A 213 -13.33 -6.12 19.03
N PHE A 214 -12.80 -4.91 19.26
CA PHE A 214 -11.62 -4.70 20.10
C PHE A 214 -11.84 -5.21 21.52
N SER A 215 -12.91 -4.76 22.19
CA SER A 215 -13.26 -5.13 23.57
C SER A 215 -13.58 -6.61 23.77
N SER A 216 -13.89 -7.33 22.70
CA SER A 216 -14.18 -8.76 22.77
C SER A 216 -12.91 -9.62 22.84
N ARG A 217 -11.75 -9.05 22.48
CA ARG A 217 -10.48 -9.76 22.36
C ARG A 217 -9.38 -9.20 23.28
N TRP A 218 -9.42 -7.90 23.57
CA TRP A 218 -8.50 -7.17 24.46
C TRP A 218 -9.29 -6.36 25.47
#